data_AF-A0A940BZR7-F1
#
_entry.id   AF-A0A940BZR7-F1
#
_cell.length_a   1.000
_cell.length_b   1.000
_cell.length_c   1.000
_cell.angle_alpha   90.00
_cell.angle_beta   90.00
_cell.angle_gamma   90.00
#
_symmetry.space_group_name_H-M   'P 1'
#
loop_
_entity.id
_entity.type
_entity.pdbx_description
1 polymer ?
#
loop_
_entity_poly.entity_id
_entity_poly.type
_entity_poly.pdbx_seq_one_letter_code
_entity_poly.pdbx_strand_id
1 'polypeptide(L)'
;GCDQADGLFCDRMYVNPDMLLRIPDGHVHDGRLDLSFAKRMVFPDPFSCMLFQLERMEDLGSAHNFRQAARRHGVSLEEGRAIAADEVFARTVIFGLGTTGMFVGDLIRRAHPSAKIALVARSEETSPKVRFALEQTGGVYVRSNYASNDELAAAICEALGGRATLFIGTSGTNVEHEIAFKHRVLGCNGVYNSFSLGPRVAFDTMPFGFENHLIFGSINFRQDHMEAAIRILADSRYGEIVELIDKERFIADPIRAYEEEIYAKGAPMKTAVVWNESYIDRSR
;
A
#
# COMPACT_ATOMS: atom_id res chain seq x y z
N GLY A 1 14.00 12.58 9.53
CA GLY A 1 12.72 12.09 9.00
C GLY A 1 11.57 12.47 9.92
N CYS A 2 10.49 11.68 9.95
CA CYS A 2 9.36 11.83 10.91
C CYS A 2 9.78 11.74 12.39
N ASP A 3 10.99 11.23 12.64
CA ASP A 3 11.65 11.03 13.93
C ASP A 3 12.88 11.93 14.14
N GLN A 4 13.13 12.89 13.23
CA GLN A 4 14.34 13.70 13.17
C GLN A 4 15.66 12.93 12.99
N ALA A 5 15.62 11.63 12.65
CA ALA A 5 16.84 10.88 12.33
C ALA A 5 17.47 11.35 11.02
N ASP A 6 18.80 11.26 10.95
CA ASP A 6 19.59 11.47 9.74
C ASP A 6 19.17 10.45 8.68
N GLY A 7 18.92 10.93 7.47
CA GLY A 7 18.52 10.10 6.33
C GLY A 7 19.68 9.33 5.70
N LEU A 8 19.36 8.47 4.73
CA LEU A 8 20.34 7.61 4.06
C LEU A 8 21.04 8.25 2.85
N PHE A 9 20.67 9.46 2.45
CA PHE A 9 21.28 10.18 1.30
C PHE A 9 22.61 10.83 1.70
N CYS A 10 23.64 10.00 1.87
CA CYS A 10 25.01 10.40 2.18
C CYS A 10 26.02 9.42 1.56
N ASP A 11 27.27 9.84 1.36
CA ASP A 11 28.29 8.95 0.78
C ASP A 11 28.70 7.81 1.72
N ARG A 12 28.67 8.05 3.03
CA ARG A 12 29.03 7.09 4.07
C ARG A 12 28.25 7.39 5.35
N MET A 13 27.84 6.34 6.04
CA MET A 13 27.24 6.40 7.37
C MET A 13 27.73 5.24 8.23
N TYR A 14 27.65 5.42 9.55
CA TYR A 14 27.84 4.34 10.51
C TYR A 14 26.48 3.82 10.91
N VAL A 15 26.30 2.50 10.85
CA VAL A 15 25.07 1.80 11.21
C VAL A 15 25.40 0.68 12.18
N ASN A 16 24.51 0.46 13.15
CA ASN A 16 24.58 -0.71 14.00
C ASN A 16 24.39 -1.96 13.10
N PRO A 17 25.30 -2.96 13.15
CA PRO A 17 25.15 -4.19 12.38
C PRO A 17 23.81 -4.90 12.57
N ASP A 18 23.17 -4.77 13.73
CA ASP A 18 21.86 -5.38 14.02
C ASP A 18 20.72 -4.73 13.20
N MET A 19 20.93 -3.55 12.63
CA MET A 19 19.98 -2.88 11.74
C MET A 19 20.18 -3.25 10.26
N LEU A 20 21.19 -4.08 9.95
CA LEU A 20 21.51 -4.48 8.58
C LEU A 20 20.86 -5.81 8.24
N LEU A 21 20.16 -5.83 7.11
CA LEU A 21 19.60 -7.05 6.54
C LEU A 21 20.48 -7.54 5.39
N ARG A 22 20.57 -8.87 5.26
CA ARG A 22 21.37 -9.50 4.22
C ARG A 22 20.73 -9.35 2.85
N ILE A 23 21.56 -9.09 1.85
CA ILE A 23 21.18 -9.21 0.45
C ILE A 23 21.02 -10.71 0.16
N PRO A 24 19.90 -11.15 -0.45
CA PRO A 24 19.72 -12.55 -0.84
C PRO A 24 20.81 -13.01 -1.83
N ASP A 25 21.13 -14.30 -1.78
CA ASP A 25 22.13 -14.91 -2.66
C ASP A 25 21.72 -14.76 -4.14
N GLY A 26 22.72 -14.67 -5.02
CA GLY A 26 22.51 -14.63 -6.47
C GLY A 26 22.26 -13.26 -7.08
N HIS A 27 22.24 -12.18 -6.28
CA HIS A 27 22.13 -10.79 -6.77
C HIS A 27 23.44 -9.99 -6.68
N VAL A 28 24.49 -10.59 -6.11
CA VAL A 28 25.82 -9.99 -6.01
C VAL A 28 26.80 -10.82 -6.82
N HIS A 29 27.47 -10.17 -7.77
CA HIS A 29 28.47 -10.76 -8.64
C HIS A 29 29.73 -9.90 -8.64
N ASP A 30 30.89 -10.51 -8.40
CA ASP A 30 32.18 -9.81 -8.37
C ASP A 30 32.20 -8.57 -7.44
N GLY A 31 31.47 -8.65 -6.33
CA GLY A 31 31.34 -7.57 -5.34
C GLY A 31 30.37 -6.44 -5.73
N ARG A 32 29.60 -6.59 -6.82
CA ARG A 32 28.63 -5.61 -7.31
C ARG A 32 27.21 -6.17 -7.28
N LEU A 33 26.24 -5.32 -6.95
CA LEU A 33 24.83 -5.64 -6.92
C LEU A 33 24.20 -5.42 -8.30
N ASP A 34 23.38 -6.36 -8.76
CA ASP A 34 22.63 -6.21 -10.01
C ASP A 34 21.72 -4.97 -9.94
N LEU A 35 21.75 -4.13 -10.97
CA LEU A 35 20.89 -2.94 -11.02
C LEU A 35 19.41 -3.31 -11.00
N SER A 36 19.01 -4.37 -11.70
CA SER A 36 17.63 -4.86 -11.67
C SER A 36 17.16 -5.21 -10.25
N PHE A 37 18.01 -5.83 -9.43
CA PHE A 37 17.74 -6.09 -8.02
C PHE A 37 17.76 -4.80 -7.18
N ALA A 38 18.77 -3.95 -7.34
CA ALA A 38 18.87 -2.68 -6.62
C ALA A 38 17.62 -1.80 -6.80
N LYS A 39 17.07 -1.74 -8.03
CA LYS A 39 15.81 -1.03 -8.32
C LYS A 39 14.63 -1.59 -7.53
N ARG A 40 14.57 -2.89 -7.25
CA ARG A 40 13.51 -3.50 -6.43
C ARG A 40 13.70 -3.20 -4.94
N MET A 41 14.95 -3.06 -4.50
CA MET A 41 15.31 -2.80 -3.11
C MET A 41 15.15 -1.34 -2.65
N VAL A 42 14.54 -0.47 -3.45
CA VAL A 42 14.10 0.87 -3.02
C VAL A 42 12.74 0.86 -2.31
N PHE A 43 12.08 -0.30 -2.28
CA PHE A 43 10.75 -0.53 -1.74
C PHE A 43 10.62 -1.36 -0.45
N PRO A 44 11.65 -2.06 0.10
CA PRO A 44 11.48 -2.86 1.31
C PRO A 44 10.80 -2.11 2.45
N ASP A 45 11.19 -0.87 2.72
CA ASP A 45 10.60 -0.05 3.78
C ASP A 45 9.08 0.20 3.60
N PRO A 46 8.61 0.82 2.50
CA PRO A 46 7.19 1.02 2.29
C PRO A 46 6.42 -0.29 2.07
N PHE A 47 7.04 -1.35 1.55
CA PHE A 47 6.40 -2.64 1.36
C PHE A 47 6.22 -3.39 2.71
N SER A 48 7.19 -3.27 3.62
CA SER A 48 7.12 -3.81 4.98
C SER A 48 6.00 -3.17 5.79
N CYS A 49 5.82 -1.86 5.64
CA CYS A 49 4.68 -1.16 6.21
C CYS A 49 3.35 -1.82 5.79
N MET A 50 3.25 -2.25 4.52
CA MET A 50 2.02 -2.85 3.99
C MET A 50 1.83 -4.31 4.41
N LEU A 51 2.91 -5.07 4.59
CA LEU A 51 2.84 -6.38 5.23
C LEU A 51 2.31 -6.26 6.66
N PHE A 52 2.77 -5.25 7.41
CA PHE A 52 2.23 -4.97 8.73
C PHE A 52 0.76 -4.51 8.68
N GLN A 53 0.38 -3.70 7.68
CA GLN A 53 -1.05 -3.38 7.49
C GLN A 53 -1.89 -4.62 7.25
N LEU A 54 -1.42 -5.57 6.43
CA LEU A 54 -2.10 -6.83 6.16
C LEU A 54 -2.35 -7.60 7.46
N GLU A 55 -1.28 -7.85 8.24
CA GLU A 55 -1.35 -8.49 9.57
C GLU A 55 -2.40 -7.82 10.46
N ARG A 56 -2.38 -6.48 10.52
CA ARG A 56 -3.33 -5.71 11.34
C ARG A 56 -4.77 -5.80 10.85
N MET A 57 -4.99 -5.82 9.54
CA MET A 57 -6.33 -5.97 8.96
C MET A 57 -6.90 -7.37 9.21
N GLU A 58 -6.08 -8.41 9.10
CA GLU A 58 -6.45 -9.79 9.43
C GLU A 58 -6.82 -9.93 10.91
N ASP A 59 -5.96 -9.44 11.82
CA ASP A 59 -6.18 -9.50 13.26
C ASP A 59 -7.47 -8.79 13.69
N LEU A 60 -7.65 -7.55 13.21
CA LEU A 60 -8.80 -6.73 13.57
C LEU A 60 -10.07 -7.24 12.91
N GLY A 61 -10.01 -7.66 11.64
CA GLY A 61 -11.14 -8.27 10.94
C GLY A 61 -11.62 -9.55 11.63
N SER A 62 -10.68 -10.41 12.01
CA SER A 62 -10.94 -11.62 12.79
C SER A 62 -11.62 -11.29 14.12
N ALA A 63 -11.03 -10.38 14.90
CA ALA A 63 -11.56 -10.03 16.22
C ALA A 63 -12.93 -9.33 16.15
N HIS A 64 -13.16 -8.51 15.12
CA HIS A 64 -14.40 -7.75 14.95
C HIS A 64 -15.57 -8.62 14.50
N ASN A 65 -15.33 -9.56 13.58
CA ASN A 65 -16.39 -10.26 12.84
C ASN A 65 -16.57 -11.75 13.20
N PHE A 66 -15.70 -12.37 14.03
CA PHE A 66 -15.74 -13.82 14.24
C PHE A 66 -17.07 -14.39 14.72
N ARG A 67 -17.81 -13.68 15.59
CA ARG A 67 -19.12 -14.15 16.07
C ARG A 67 -20.16 -14.17 14.97
N GLN A 68 -20.12 -13.18 14.08
CA GLN A 68 -21.00 -13.11 12.92
C GLN A 68 -20.64 -14.23 11.92
N ALA A 69 -19.35 -14.42 11.65
CA ALA A 69 -18.87 -15.48 10.77
C ALA A 69 -19.25 -16.86 11.33
N ALA A 70 -18.96 -17.16 12.59
CA ALA A 70 -19.32 -18.41 13.25
C ALA A 70 -20.83 -18.70 13.14
N ARG A 71 -21.68 -17.70 13.38
CA ARG A 71 -23.12 -17.85 13.25
C ARG A 71 -23.58 -18.05 11.81
N ARG A 72 -23.02 -17.32 10.84
CA ARG A 72 -23.40 -17.41 9.41
C ARG A 72 -23.04 -18.77 8.82
N HIS A 73 -21.89 -19.30 9.21
CA HIS A 73 -21.35 -20.57 8.71
C HIS A 73 -21.71 -21.79 9.57
N GLY A 74 -22.25 -21.57 10.78
CA GLY A 74 -22.63 -22.66 11.69
C GLY A 74 -21.44 -23.41 12.28
N VAL A 75 -20.33 -22.71 12.54
CA VAL A 75 -19.04 -23.28 12.97
C VAL A 75 -18.64 -22.82 14.38
N SER A 76 -17.54 -23.38 14.91
CA SER A 76 -16.98 -22.95 16.19
C SER A 76 -16.49 -21.49 16.17
N LEU A 77 -16.26 -20.89 17.34
CA LEU A 77 -15.72 -19.53 17.41
C LEU A 77 -14.28 -19.44 16.88
N GLU A 78 -13.50 -20.51 16.99
CA GLU A 78 -12.13 -20.59 16.47
C GLU A 78 -12.13 -20.62 14.94
N GLU A 79 -12.94 -21.49 14.33
CA GLU A 79 -13.13 -21.53 12.87
C GLU A 79 -13.72 -20.21 12.37
N GLY A 80 -14.67 -19.63 13.11
CA GLY A 80 -15.24 -18.31 12.80
C GLY A 80 -14.20 -17.19 12.81
N ARG A 81 -13.13 -17.29 13.61
CA ARG A 81 -12.02 -16.33 13.59
C ARG A 81 -11.20 -16.44 12.32
N ALA A 82 -10.90 -17.66 11.87
CA ALA A 82 -10.17 -17.88 10.63
C ALA A 82 -10.97 -17.39 9.41
N ILE A 83 -12.28 -17.69 9.37
CA ILE A 83 -13.17 -17.20 8.31
C ILE A 83 -13.25 -15.67 8.32
N ALA A 84 -13.40 -15.05 9.49
CA ALA A 84 -13.48 -13.59 9.60
C ALA A 84 -12.18 -12.87 9.19
N ALA A 85 -11.02 -13.52 9.36
CA ALA A 85 -9.74 -12.99 8.88
C ALA A 85 -9.68 -12.90 7.34
N ASP A 86 -10.34 -13.82 6.63
CA ASP A 86 -10.45 -13.79 5.16
C ASP A 86 -11.59 -12.88 4.69
N GLU A 87 -12.79 -13.03 5.29
CA GLU A 87 -14.00 -12.31 4.86
C GLU A 87 -13.91 -10.79 5.02
N VAL A 88 -13.02 -10.28 5.88
CA VAL A 88 -12.79 -8.82 5.98
C VAL A 88 -12.37 -8.23 4.63
N PHE A 89 -11.69 -9.00 3.77
CA PHE A 89 -11.23 -8.57 2.44
C PHE A 89 -12.23 -8.81 1.31
N ALA A 90 -13.40 -9.41 1.60
CA ALA A 90 -14.36 -9.86 0.58
C ALA A 90 -14.74 -8.76 -0.42
N ARG A 91 -14.91 -7.52 0.05
CA ARG A 91 -15.10 -6.31 -0.78
C ARG A 91 -14.21 -5.20 -0.26
N THR A 92 -13.05 -5.04 -0.88
CA THR A 92 -12.00 -4.11 -0.43
C THR A 92 -11.95 -2.88 -1.32
N VAL A 93 -12.01 -1.70 -0.72
CA VAL A 93 -11.69 -0.43 -1.38
C VAL A 93 -10.27 -0.02 -1.03
N ILE A 94 -9.47 0.33 -2.03
CA ILE A 94 -8.19 1.02 -1.85
C ILE A 94 -8.34 2.40 -2.46
N PHE A 95 -8.46 3.42 -1.61
CA PHE A 95 -8.66 4.80 -2.03
C PHE A 95 -7.32 5.53 -2.07
N GLY A 96 -6.80 5.73 -3.27
CA GLY A 96 -5.45 6.22 -3.53
C GLY A 96 -4.62 5.21 -4.31
N LEU A 97 -4.02 5.66 -5.43
CA LEU A 97 -3.18 4.84 -6.29
C LEU A 97 -1.77 5.41 -6.39
N GLY A 98 -1.09 5.44 -5.25
CA GLY A 98 0.36 5.53 -5.15
C GLY A 98 0.98 4.15 -4.93
N THR A 99 2.28 4.09 -4.62
CA THR A 99 2.97 2.82 -4.32
C THR A 99 2.32 2.09 -3.15
N THR A 100 1.94 2.81 -2.10
CA THR A 100 1.25 2.26 -0.92
C THR A 100 -0.03 1.50 -1.27
N GLY A 101 -0.97 2.14 -1.96
CA GLY A 101 -2.23 1.50 -2.37
C GLY A 101 -2.00 0.29 -3.27
N MET A 102 -0.97 0.36 -4.12
CA MET A 102 -0.60 -0.74 -5.00
C MET A 102 -0.01 -1.94 -4.23
N PHE A 103 0.89 -1.68 -3.27
CA PHE A 103 1.51 -2.72 -2.43
C PHE A 103 0.50 -3.43 -1.55
N VAL A 104 -0.39 -2.70 -0.86
CA VAL A 104 -1.40 -3.35 -0.04
C VAL A 104 -2.37 -4.17 -0.88
N GLY A 105 -2.71 -3.72 -2.10
CA GLY A 105 -3.51 -4.50 -3.03
C GLY A 105 -2.83 -5.78 -3.51
N ASP A 106 -1.54 -5.73 -3.84
CA ASP A 106 -0.74 -6.92 -4.23
C ASP A 106 -0.69 -7.93 -3.08
N LEU A 107 -0.41 -7.45 -1.87
CA LEU A 107 -0.36 -8.29 -0.67
C LEU A 107 -1.70 -8.94 -0.35
N ILE A 108 -2.81 -8.18 -0.41
CA ILE A 108 -4.16 -8.74 -0.22
C ILE A 108 -4.45 -9.77 -1.30
N ARG A 109 -4.12 -9.50 -2.56
CA ARG A 109 -4.35 -10.45 -3.66
C ARG A 109 -3.61 -11.78 -3.45
N ARG A 110 -2.38 -11.73 -2.92
CA ARG A 110 -1.55 -12.90 -2.63
C ARG A 110 -2.08 -13.70 -1.44
N ALA A 111 -2.47 -13.02 -0.35
CA ALA A 111 -2.91 -13.65 0.89
C ALA A 111 -4.37 -14.11 0.84
N HIS A 112 -5.24 -13.34 0.17
CA HIS A 112 -6.67 -13.55 0.07
C HIS A 112 -7.11 -13.58 -1.40
N PRO A 113 -6.92 -14.70 -2.12
CA PRO A 113 -7.21 -14.77 -3.55
C PRO A 113 -8.68 -14.58 -3.93
N SER A 114 -9.59 -14.68 -2.96
CA SER A 114 -11.02 -14.43 -3.10
C SER A 114 -11.41 -12.94 -3.02
N ALA A 115 -10.49 -12.08 -2.57
CA ALA A 115 -10.76 -10.67 -2.33
C ALA A 115 -11.15 -9.94 -3.61
N LYS A 116 -12.25 -9.19 -3.55
CA LYS A 116 -12.67 -8.29 -4.63
C LYS A 116 -12.17 -6.87 -4.32
N ILE A 117 -11.19 -6.42 -5.08
CA ILE A 117 -10.48 -5.15 -4.82
C ILE A 117 -10.94 -4.09 -5.82
N ALA A 118 -11.39 -2.93 -5.31
CA ALA A 118 -11.63 -1.72 -6.10
C ALA A 118 -10.53 -0.69 -5.82
N LEU A 119 -9.72 -0.41 -6.84
CA LEU A 119 -8.72 0.65 -6.83
C LEU A 119 -9.38 1.97 -7.22
N VAL A 120 -9.33 2.98 -6.35
CA VAL A 120 -9.97 4.28 -6.58
C VAL A 120 -8.93 5.38 -6.68
N ALA A 121 -8.83 6.05 -7.83
CA ALA A 121 -7.93 7.19 -8.01
C ALA A 121 -8.35 8.12 -9.15
N ARG A 122 -7.64 9.23 -9.31
CA ARG A 122 -7.94 10.28 -10.32
C ARG A 122 -7.25 10.07 -11.67
N SER A 123 -6.26 9.18 -11.72
CA SER A 123 -5.44 8.96 -12.91
C SER A 123 -6.27 8.43 -14.08
N GLU A 124 -5.83 8.74 -15.30
CA GLU A 124 -6.41 8.15 -16.51
C GLU A 124 -6.32 6.61 -16.45
N GLU A 125 -7.39 5.92 -16.84
CA GLU A 125 -7.48 4.46 -16.83
C GLU A 125 -6.40 3.82 -17.71
N THR A 126 -6.06 4.48 -18.80
CA THR A 126 -5.05 4.05 -19.76
C THR A 126 -3.63 4.35 -19.30
N SER A 127 -3.42 5.00 -18.14
CA SER A 127 -2.07 5.34 -17.67
C SER A 127 -1.26 4.09 -17.30
N PRO A 128 0.08 4.09 -17.51
CA PRO A 128 0.94 2.97 -17.14
C PRO A 128 0.80 2.57 -15.68
N LYS A 129 0.60 3.56 -14.79
CA LYS A 129 0.35 3.34 -13.36
C LYS A 129 -0.88 2.51 -13.08
N VAL A 130 -2.01 2.82 -13.72
CA VAL A 130 -3.27 2.10 -13.50
C VAL A 130 -3.14 0.68 -14.04
N ARG A 131 -2.57 0.50 -15.24
CA ARG A 131 -2.35 -0.83 -15.82
C ARG A 131 -1.47 -1.70 -14.93
N PHE A 132 -0.31 -1.18 -14.52
CA PHE A 132 0.61 -1.91 -13.64
C PHE A 132 -0.07 -2.28 -12.31
N ALA A 133 -0.84 -1.37 -11.70
CA ALA A 133 -1.56 -1.68 -10.48
C ALA A 133 -2.63 -2.77 -10.67
N LEU A 134 -3.37 -2.74 -11.78
CA LEU A 134 -4.36 -3.78 -12.08
C LEU A 134 -3.70 -5.13 -12.31
N GLU A 135 -2.53 -5.16 -12.96
CA GLU A 135 -1.74 -6.38 -13.14
C GLU A 135 -1.26 -6.97 -11.80
N GLN A 136 -0.81 -6.14 -10.85
CA GLN A 136 -0.36 -6.62 -9.54
C GLN A 136 -1.53 -7.07 -8.63
N THR A 137 -2.62 -6.32 -8.64
CA THR A 137 -3.73 -6.52 -7.68
C THR A 137 -4.83 -7.45 -8.19
N GLY A 138 -4.98 -7.60 -9.51
CA GLY A 138 -6.12 -8.28 -10.13
C GLY A 138 -7.47 -7.60 -9.85
N GLY A 139 -7.47 -6.35 -9.36
CA GLY A 139 -8.67 -5.62 -8.98
C GLY A 139 -9.41 -4.98 -10.16
N VAL A 140 -10.41 -4.17 -9.83
CA VAL A 140 -11.11 -3.29 -10.76
C VAL A 140 -10.75 -1.84 -10.48
N TYR A 141 -10.72 -1.00 -11.51
CA TYR A 141 -10.42 0.43 -11.35
C TYR A 141 -11.70 1.26 -11.39
N VAL A 142 -11.83 2.17 -10.43
CA VAL A 142 -12.87 3.21 -10.41
C VAL A 142 -12.19 4.56 -10.46
N ARG A 143 -12.37 5.26 -11.57
CA ARG A 143 -11.82 6.60 -11.72
C ARG A 143 -12.65 7.61 -10.94
N SER A 144 -11.99 8.36 -10.05
CA SER A 144 -12.58 9.45 -9.27
C SER A 144 -12.70 10.74 -10.10
N ASN A 145 -13.55 10.73 -11.13
CA ASN A 145 -13.83 11.88 -12.00
C ASN A 145 -15.34 12.22 -12.12
N TYR A 146 -16.13 11.80 -11.15
CA TYR A 146 -17.57 12.03 -11.09
C TYR A 146 -17.92 13.46 -10.69
N ALA A 147 -19.16 13.89 -10.99
CA ALA A 147 -19.65 15.23 -10.65
C ALA A 147 -19.93 15.37 -9.15
N SER A 148 -20.18 14.25 -8.45
CA SER A 148 -20.40 14.22 -7.01
C SER A 148 -19.76 13.02 -6.33
N ASN A 149 -19.57 13.13 -5.03
CA ASN A 149 -19.10 12.02 -4.19
C ASN A 149 -20.14 10.90 -4.07
N ASP A 150 -21.44 11.20 -4.22
CA ASP A 150 -22.51 10.19 -4.25
C ASP A 150 -22.41 9.30 -5.49
N GLU A 151 -22.14 9.90 -6.65
CA GLU A 151 -21.90 9.15 -7.90
C GLU A 151 -20.64 8.27 -7.80
N LEU A 152 -19.55 8.81 -7.23
CA LEU A 152 -18.34 8.03 -6.97
C LEU A 152 -18.62 6.86 -6.03
N ALA A 153 -19.35 7.08 -4.94
CA ALA A 153 -19.71 6.04 -3.98
C ALA A 153 -20.58 4.95 -4.62
N ALA A 154 -21.54 5.32 -5.45
CA ALA A 154 -22.37 4.38 -6.20
C ALA A 154 -21.52 3.52 -7.16
N ALA A 155 -20.61 4.15 -7.92
CA ALA A 155 -19.72 3.44 -8.83
C ALA A 155 -18.79 2.46 -8.09
N ILE A 156 -18.26 2.83 -6.92
CA ILE A 156 -17.45 1.93 -6.08
C ILE A 156 -18.29 0.73 -5.63
N CYS A 157 -19.51 0.96 -5.15
CA CYS A 157 -20.39 -0.12 -4.68
C CYS A 157 -20.82 -1.03 -5.83
N GLU A 158 -21.10 -0.48 -7.02
CA GLU A 158 -21.40 -1.27 -8.22
C GLU A 158 -20.21 -2.14 -8.61
N ALA A 159 -19.01 -1.56 -8.68
CA ALA A 159 -17.78 -2.27 -9.00
C ALA A 159 -17.55 -3.44 -8.02
N LEU A 160 -17.83 -3.26 -6.73
CA LEU A 160 -17.71 -4.28 -5.69
C LEU A 160 -18.92 -5.24 -5.62
N GLY A 161 -20.07 -4.91 -6.22
CA GLY A 161 -21.32 -5.67 -6.05
C GLY A 161 -21.94 -5.51 -4.66
N GLY A 162 -21.68 -4.38 -4.00
CA GLY A 162 -22.16 -4.03 -2.66
C GLY A 162 -21.21 -3.11 -1.91
N ARG A 163 -21.60 -2.73 -0.69
CA ARG A 163 -20.77 -1.92 0.22
C ARG A 163 -19.52 -2.68 0.68
N ALA A 164 -18.42 -1.98 0.84
CA ALA A 164 -17.13 -2.53 1.22
C ALA A 164 -17.16 -3.17 2.61
N THR A 165 -16.45 -4.28 2.78
CA THR A 165 -16.13 -4.87 4.09
C THR A 165 -14.85 -4.25 4.67
N LEU A 166 -13.96 -3.78 3.81
CA LEU A 166 -12.72 -3.10 4.15
C LEU A 166 -12.53 -1.87 3.27
N PHE A 167 -12.16 -0.75 3.87
CA PHE A 167 -11.83 0.48 3.18
C PHE A 167 -10.46 0.97 3.64
N ILE A 168 -9.51 1.12 2.71
CA ILE A 168 -8.14 1.51 2.99
C ILE A 168 -7.90 2.90 2.38
N GLY A 169 -7.74 3.90 3.23
CA GLY A 169 -7.33 5.24 2.84
C GLY A 169 -5.82 5.31 2.65
N THR A 170 -5.37 5.59 1.43
CA THR A 170 -3.94 5.76 1.09
C THR A 170 -3.67 7.02 0.25
N SER A 171 -4.68 7.89 0.10
CA SER A 171 -4.63 9.03 -0.80
C SER A 171 -4.07 10.29 -0.16
N GLY A 172 -4.08 10.39 1.17
CA GLY A 172 -3.76 11.63 1.90
C GLY A 172 -4.81 12.72 1.77
N THR A 173 -5.93 12.47 1.08
CA THR A 173 -6.99 13.46 0.86
C THR A 173 -8.04 13.41 1.98
N ASN A 174 -8.73 14.52 2.25
CA ASN A 174 -9.87 14.49 3.18
C ASN A 174 -11.11 13.78 2.61
N VAL A 175 -11.12 13.43 1.31
CA VAL A 175 -12.31 12.85 0.66
C VAL A 175 -12.51 11.37 1.02
N GLU A 176 -11.42 10.63 1.28
CA GLU A 176 -11.48 9.18 1.47
C GLU A 176 -12.43 8.74 2.62
N HIS A 177 -12.36 9.41 3.77
CA HIS A 177 -13.21 9.07 4.92
C HIS A 177 -14.66 9.51 4.72
N GLU A 178 -14.89 10.62 4.00
CA GLU A 178 -16.26 11.04 3.65
C GLU A 178 -16.92 10.00 2.74
N ILE A 179 -16.19 9.49 1.74
CA ILE A 179 -16.68 8.42 0.86
C ILE A 179 -17.02 7.17 1.68
N ALA A 180 -16.13 6.77 2.61
CA ALA A 180 -16.35 5.60 3.46
C ALA A 180 -17.60 5.75 4.35
N PHE A 181 -17.71 6.85 5.10
CA PHE A 181 -18.72 7.01 6.14
C PHE A 181 -19.96 7.77 5.68
N LYS A 182 -19.79 9.01 5.19
CA LYS A 182 -20.90 9.90 4.83
C LYS A 182 -21.64 9.38 3.60
N HIS A 183 -20.90 8.94 2.59
CA HIS A 183 -21.47 8.33 1.37
C HIS A 183 -21.64 6.80 1.49
N ARG A 184 -21.41 6.26 2.69
CA ARG A 184 -21.76 4.89 3.09
C ARG A 184 -21.16 3.79 2.20
N VAL A 185 -19.98 4.02 1.63
CA VAL A 185 -19.27 2.96 0.89
C VAL A 185 -18.84 1.84 1.83
N LEU A 186 -18.41 2.15 3.05
CA LEU A 186 -18.11 1.13 4.06
C LEU A 186 -19.43 0.55 4.60
N GLY A 187 -19.56 -0.77 4.61
CA GLY A 187 -20.75 -1.51 5.05
C GLY A 187 -20.78 -1.85 6.53
N CYS A 188 -21.91 -2.41 7.00
CA CYS A 188 -22.05 -2.85 8.39
C CYS A 188 -20.91 -3.79 8.81
N ASN A 189 -20.36 -3.56 10.00
CA ASN A 189 -19.18 -4.23 10.56
C ASN A 189 -17.91 -4.07 9.71
N GLY A 190 -17.90 -3.06 8.84
CA GLY A 190 -16.77 -2.75 7.99
C GLY A 190 -15.60 -2.15 8.79
N VAL A 191 -14.40 -2.39 8.29
CA VAL A 191 -13.16 -1.87 8.84
C VAL A 191 -12.64 -0.74 7.94
N TYR A 192 -12.29 0.39 8.55
CA TYR A 192 -11.60 1.50 7.89
C TYR A 192 -10.14 1.55 8.36
N ASN A 193 -9.23 1.27 7.43
CA ASN A 193 -7.79 1.45 7.62
C ASN A 193 -7.39 2.87 7.19
N SER A 194 -7.03 3.69 8.17
CA SER A 194 -6.56 5.06 7.99
C SER A 194 -5.03 5.11 7.87
N PHE A 195 -4.47 4.60 6.77
CA PHE A 195 -3.02 4.64 6.57
C PHE A 195 -2.51 6.03 6.15
N SER A 196 -3.31 6.77 5.38
CA SER A 196 -2.98 8.13 4.93
C SER A 196 -2.45 9.03 6.04
N LEU A 197 -1.29 9.65 5.80
CA LEU A 197 -0.81 10.75 6.62
C LEU A 197 -1.51 12.05 6.21
N GLY A 198 -2.20 12.70 7.15
CA GLY A 198 -2.76 14.05 6.95
C GLY A 198 -4.27 14.19 7.11
N PRO A 199 -5.12 13.28 6.59
CA PRO A 199 -6.57 13.45 6.69
C PRO A 199 -7.06 13.51 8.13
N ARG A 200 -7.98 14.42 8.41
CA ARG A 200 -8.77 14.39 9.64
C ARG A 200 -9.98 13.50 9.40
N VAL A 201 -10.07 12.38 10.10
CA VAL A 201 -11.24 11.49 10.04
C VAL A 201 -12.31 12.01 11.01
N ALA A 202 -13.50 12.30 10.47
CA ALA A 202 -14.67 12.67 11.25
C ALA A 202 -15.90 11.86 10.81
N PHE A 203 -16.81 11.57 11.74
CA PHE A 203 -18.03 10.81 11.48
C PHE A 203 -19.09 11.12 12.52
N ASP A 204 -20.35 10.96 12.13
CA ASP A 204 -21.48 11.03 13.07
C ASP A 204 -21.52 9.74 13.90
N THR A 205 -21.56 9.88 15.22
CA THR A 205 -21.44 8.76 16.17
C THR A 205 -22.58 7.76 16.07
N MET A 206 -23.81 8.22 15.82
CA MET A 206 -24.98 7.33 15.73
C MET A 206 -24.92 6.43 14.48
N PRO A 207 -24.76 6.95 13.24
CA PRO A 207 -24.54 6.10 12.07
C PRO A 207 -23.34 5.15 12.23
N PHE A 208 -22.22 5.65 12.77
CA PHE A 208 -21.04 4.83 13.03
C PHE A 208 -21.33 3.66 13.97
N GLY A 209 -22.02 3.93 15.09
CA GLY A 209 -22.39 2.93 16.08
C GLY A 209 -23.43 1.92 15.57
N PHE A 210 -24.43 2.38 14.81
CA PHE A 210 -25.44 1.48 14.21
C PHE A 210 -24.85 0.53 13.18
N GLU A 211 -23.89 1.00 12.39
CA GLU A 211 -23.18 0.17 11.42
C GLU A 211 -22.10 -0.69 12.08
N ASN A 212 -21.78 -0.46 13.36
CA ASN A 212 -20.73 -1.16 14.10
C ASN A 212 -19.37 -1.12 13.36
N HIS A 213 -18.99 0.04 12.84
CA HIS A 213 -17.72 0.20 12.13
C HIS A 213 -16.52 0.13 13.08
N LEU A 214 -15.37 -0.28 12.55
CA LEU A 214 -14.08 -0.19 13.20
C LEU A 214 -13.17 0.77 12.42
N ILE A 215 -12.48 1.67 13.12
CA ILE A 215 -11.44 2.53 12.54
C ILE A 215 -10.13 2.21 13.23
N PHE A 216 -9.06 2.09 12.46
CA PHE A 216 -7.72 2.05 13.01
C PHE A 216 -6.71 2.75 12.10
N GLY A 217 -5.59 3.15 12.69
CA GLY A 217 -4.38 3.50 11.98
C GLY A 217 -3.24 2.68 12.58
N SER A 218 -2.35 2.17 11.73
CA SER A 218 -1.16 1.48 12.18
C SER A 218 0.02 1.93 11.33
N ILE A 219 1.17 2.14 11.95
CA ILE A 219 2.37 2.67 11.30
C ILE A 219 3.55 1.83 11.75
N ASN A 220 4.57 1.78 10.90
CA ASN A 220 5.83 1.06 11.11
C ASN A 220 5.70 -0.45 10.83
N PHE A 221 6.77 -1.19 11.07
CA PHE A 221 6.90 -2.62 10.86
C PHE A 221 8.01 -3.15 11.75
N ARG A 222 8.14 -4.47 11.80
CA ARG A 222 9.21 -5.18 12.52
C ARG A 222 10.19 -5.78 11.50
N GLN A 223 11.35 -6.26 11.97
CA GLN A 223 12.40 -6.82 11.12
C GLN A 223 11.91 -7.98 10.23
N ASP A 224 11.07 -8.86 10.76
CA ASP A 224 10.43 -9.99 10.06
C ASP A 224 9.67 -9.56 8.80
N HIS A 225 8.96 -8.43 8.86
CA HIS A 225 8.27 -7.84 7.71
C HIS A 225 9.25 -7.37 6.65
N MET A 226 10.40 -6.82 7.04
CA MET A 226 11.39 -6.34 6.10
C MET A 226 12.14 -7.48 5.41
N GLU A 227 12.45 -8.55 6.13
CA GLU A 227 12.95 -9.78 5.53
C GLU A 227 11.93 -10.39 4.56
N ALA A 228 10.65 -10.39 4.91
CA ALA A 228 9.59 -10.84 4.01
C ALA A 228 9.44 -9.94 2.78
N ALA A 229 9.50 -8.61 2.95
CA ALA A 229 9.44 -7.65 1.85
C ALA A 229 10.60 -7.86 0.87
N ILE A 230 11.83 -8.02 1.36
CA ILE A 230 13.00 -8.28 0.52
C ILE A 230 12.78 -9.55 -0.32
N ARG A 231 12.33 -10.64 0.28
CA ARG A 231 12.04 -11.89 -0.44
C ARG A 231 10.98 -11.71 -1.52
N ILE A 232 9.86 -11.07 -1.21
CA ILE A 232 8.76 -10.86 -2.17
C ILE A 232 9.21 -9.93 -3.30
N LEU A 233 9.93 -8.86 -2.98
CA LEU A 233 10.40 -7.88 -3.95
C LEU A 233 11.48 -8.44 -4.86
N ALA A 234 12.34 -9.35 -4.38
CA ALA A 234 13.40 -9.99 -5.15
C ALA A 234 12.88 -10.75 -6.38
N ASP A 235 11.63 -11.21 -6.37
CA ASP A 235 10.98 -11.90 -7.50
C ASP A 235 9.92 -11.03 -8.20
N SER A 236 9.83 -9.75 -7.83
CA SER A 236 8.78 -8.85 -8.30
C SER A 236 9.17 -8.06 -9.56
N ARG A 237 8.15 -7.47 -10.20
CA ARG A 237 8.27 -6.54 -11.32
C ARG A 237 8.39 -5.08 -10.89
N TYR A 238 8.46 -4.78 -9.59
CA TYR A 238 8.49 -3.40 -9.10
C TYR A 238 9.76 -2.63 -9.54
N GLY A 239 10.82 -3.31 -9.96
CA GLY A 239 11.99 -2.65 -10.57
C GLY A 239 11.69 -1.95 -11.90
N GLU A 240 10.62 -2.35 -12.60
CA GLU A 240 10.20 -1.75 -13.89
C GLU A 240 9.68 -0.32 -13.72
N ILE A 241 9.22 0.02 -12.52
CA ILE A 241 8.55 1.30 -12.25
C ILE A 241 9.47 2.34 -11.60
N VAL A 242 10.74 1.99 -11.46
CA VAL A 242 11.78 2.83 -10.87
C VAL A 242 12.58 3.48 -11.98
N GLU A 243 12.69 4.80 -11.95
CA GLU A 243 13.55 5.56 -12.85
C GLU A 243 14.76 6.10 -12.09
N LEU A 244 15.93 6.05 -12.71
CA LEU A 244 17.15 6.56 -12.10
C LEU A 244 17.29 8.06 -12.37
N ILE A 245 17.58 8.82 -11.33
CA ILE A 245 18.00 10.22 -11.42
C ILE A 245 19.51 10.28 -11.24
N ASP A 246 20.13 11.20 -11.97
CA ASP A 246 21.56 11.52 -11.87
C ASP A 246 21.94 12.04 -10.49
N LYS A 247 23.02 11.49 -9.90
CA LYS A 247 23.46 11.83 -8.55
C LYS A 247 23.91 13.29 -8.46
N GLU A 248 24.72 13.73 -9.41
CA GLU A 248 25.32 15.05 -9.44
C GLU A 248 24.23 16.13 -9.56
N ARG A 249 23.23 15.91 -10.41
CA ARG A 249 22.05 16.78 -10.51
C ARG A 249 21.26 16.80 -9.20
N PHE A 250 20.99 15.64 -8.61
CA PHE A 250 20.24 15.55 -7.36
C PHE A 250 20.93 16.28 -6.20
N ILE A 251 22.24 16.16 -6.07
CA ILE A 251 23.01 16.80 -4.99
C ILE A 251 23.17 18.31 -5.22
N ALA A 252 23.29 18.76 -6.47
CA ALA A 252 23.46 20.17 -6.80
C ALA A 252 22.23 21.01 -6.39
N ASP A 253 21.02 20.49 -6.59
CA ASP A 253 19.78 21.14 -6.19
C ASP A 253 18.68 20.11 -5.87
N PRO A 254 18.66 19.56 -4.63
CA PRO A 254 17.70 18.52 -4.26
C PRO A 254 16.25 18.99 -4.30
N ILE A 255 15.99 20.27 -4.04
CA ILE A 255 14.64 20.84 -4.06
C ILE A 255 14.15 20.90 -5.50
N ARG A 256 14.97 21.40 -6.41
CA ARG A 256 14.62 21.43 -7.82
C ARG A 256 14.46 20.03 -8.40
N ALA A 257 15.33 19.08 -8.07
CA ALA A 257 15.18 17.69 -8.48
C ALA A 257 13.86 17.09 -7.96
N TYR A 258 13.49 17.40 -6.72
CA TYR A 258 12.20 17.00 -6.16
C TYR A 258 11.01 17.57 -6.94
N GLU A 259 11.02 18.87 -7.24
CA GLU A 259 9.93 19.55 -7.93
C GLU A 259 9.81 19.17 -9.42
N GLU A 260 10.94 18.97 -10.11
CA GLU A 260 10.98 18.74 -11.56
C GLU A 260 10.98 17.26 -11.96
N GLU A 261 11.54 16.36 -11.14
CA GLU A 261 11.76 14.95 -11.53
C GLU A 261 11.04 13.94 -10.64
N ILE A 262 10.80 14.26 -9.36
CA ILE A 262 10.20 13.33 -8.40
C ILE A 262 8.70 13.57 -8.24
N TYR A 263 8.29 14.83 -8.08
CA TYR A 263 6.91 15.21 -7.76
C TYR A 263 6.19 15.93 -8.91
N ALA A 264 6.85 16.11 -10.05
CA ALA A 264 6.28 16.76 -11.22
C ALA A 264 5.08 16.00 -11.80
N LYS A 265 4.21 16.72 -12.51
CA LYS A 265 3.13 16.09 -13.29
C LYS A 265 3.73 15.20 -14.38
N GLY A 266 3.43 13.91 -14.33
CA GLY A 266 4.00 12.93 -15.26
C GLY A 266 5.35 12.37 -14.81
N ALA A 267 5.80 12.70 -13.59
CA ALA A 267 6.98 12.08 -12.99
C ALA A 267 6.84 10.54 -12.91
N PRO A 268 7.96 9.82 -12.88
CA PRO A 268 7.99 8.39 -12.65
C PRO A 268 7.26 7.99 -11.36
N MET A 269 6.78 6.74 -11.30
CA MET A 269 6.08 6.26 -10.09
C MET A 269 7.01 6.16 -8.88
N LYS A 270 8.28 5.85 -9.12
CA LYS A 270 9.34 5.89 -8.14
C LYS A 270 10.61 6.33 -8.83
N THR A 271 11.40 7.11 -8.12
CA THR A 271 12.74 7.49 -8.54
C THR A 271 13.77 6.95 -7.56
N ALA A 272 14.99 6.74 -8.05
CA ALA A 272 16.12 6.31 -7.24
C ALA A 272 17.42 6.94 -7.75
N VAL A 273 18.41 7.05 -6.88
CA VAL A 273 19.75 7.57 -7.22
C VAL A 273 20.76 6.48 -6.92
N VAL A 274 21.62 6.17 -7.89
CA VAL A 274 22.80 5.33 -7.64
C VAL A 274 23.85 6.21 -6.99
N TRP A 275 24.08 6.00 -5.69
CA TRP A 275 25.00 6.85 -4.94
C TRP A 275 26.48 6.51 -5.20
N ASN A 276 26.77 5.24 -5.51
CA ASN A 276 28.11 4.78 -5.84
C ASN A 276 28.08 3.70 -6.93
N GLU A 277 28.57 4.07 -8.11
CA GLU A 277 28.64 3.21 -9.30
C GLU A 277 29.56 2.00 -9.12
N SER A 278 30.54 2.05 -8.21
CA SER A 278 31.47 0.93 -8.00
C SER A 278 30.79 -0.32 -7.44
N TYR A 279 29.61 -0.17 -6.83
CA TYR A 279 28.86 -1.27 -6.21
C TYR A 279 27.65 -1.73 -7.01
N ILE A 280 27.38 -1.15 -8.18
CA ILE A 280 26.21 -1.49 -9.01
C ILE A 280 26.67 -2.03 -10.35
N ASP A 281 26.23 -3.22 -10.73
CA ASP A 281 26.39 -3.75 -12.08
C ASP A 281 25.21 -3.29 -12.95
N ARG A 282 25.46 -2.36 -13.87
CA ARG A 282 24.44 -1.82 -14.78
C ARG A 282 24.05 -2.77 -15.92
N SER A 283 24.83 -3.84 -16.13
CA SER A 283 24.56 -4.81 -17.19
C SER A 283 23.53 -5.88 -16.80
N ARG A 284 23.12 -5.90 -15.52
CA ARG A 284 22.23 -6.91 -14.92
C ARG A 284 21.07 -6.31 -14.13
#